data_AF-A0A7V9T3F8-F1
#
_entry.id   AF-A0A7V9T3F8-F1
#
_cell.length_a   1.000
_cell.length_b   1.000
_cell.length_c   1.000
_cell.angle_alpha   90.00
_cell.angle_beta   90.00
_cell.angle_gamma   90.00
#
_symmetry.space_group_name_H-M   'P 1'
#
loop_
_entity.id
_entity.type
_entity.pdbx_description
1 polymer ?
#
loop_
_entity_poly.entity_id
_entity_poly.type
_entity_poly.pdbx_seq_one_letter_code
_entity_poly.pdbx_strand_id
1 'polypeptide(L)'
;PERALIERHTAGGVRVRLYDARDKGAAEPYFDRHFEPDETSEIRIYLHGGADRATITGRAERPLTVRVIGGKGDNQIVDSSLVLGRRDTHVYDQGADPHDITYGRDTLFSRRPQLVSDGDTVPPPRDFGSSMLPALRLRYISDLGLVFGAGVSTTRYGFRTWPYAYQTSIWAERGTAPNDTRVAIAADFNRERHRTHLQMLAQASGLDVIRYYGQGNETRRVGHGDFNRVEVSTYSFELPLARRMGPSLLQLGPVLQYSRTGGDPTLFTTATRPYGSGDFGQAGARLRFTLDTRDNAGAPRHGIRLFAGASAFPALWSVNDAFAEAHGEVATYLGVHAPLEPVLALRVGGKKIWGTFPYLESAFLGGFTDLRGFDQQRFAGDASAWGNAELRLRLATLNLLLPANVGIHGLADAGRVWAAGETSTRWHSAYGGGVWFNVEGPSTTISATLAHSDERTGVYVRAGFGF
;
A
#
# COMPACT_ATOMS: atom_id res chain seq x y z
N PRO A 1 -6.61 -24.31 -36.38
CA PRO A 1 -6.94 -25.28 -35.32
C PRO A 1 -5.69 -26.08 -35.00
N GLU A 2 -5.42 -26.30 -33.73
CA GLU A 2 -4.20 -26.91 -33.20
C GLU A 2 -4.52 -28.20 -32.44
N ARG A 3 -3.58 -29.15 -32.45
CA ARG A 3 -3.64 -30.35 -31.61
C ARG A 3 -2.42 -30.40 -30.71
N ALA A 4 -2.62 -30.35 -29.39
CA ALA A 4 -1.58 -30.45 -28.37
C ALA A 4 -1.63 -31.80 -27.64
N LEU A 5 -0.49 -32.50 -27.59
CA LEU A 5 -0.29 -33.69 -26.77
C LEU A 5 0.72 -33.36 -25.66
N ILE A 6 0.30 -33.50 -24.42
CA ILE A 6 1.05 -33.11 -23.22
C ILE A 6 1.20 -34.34 -22.34
N GLU A 7 2.44 -34.82 -22.20
CA GLU A 7 2.74 -36.06 -21.49
C GLU A 7 3.57 -35.75 -20.24
N ARG A 8 3.03 -36.12 -19.07
CA ARG A 8 3.71 -36.00 -17.79
C ARG A 8 4.49 -37.28 -17.47
N HIS A 9 5.74 -37.12 -17.10
CA HIS A 9 6.64 -38.21 -16.71
C HIS A 9 6.78 -38.29 -15.18
N THR A 10 7.05 -39.48 -14.66
CA THR A 10 7.07 -39.77 -13.22
C THR A 10 8.01 -38.85 -12.45
N ALA A 11 9.19 -38.55 -13.01
CA ALA A 11 10.20 -37.66 -12.41
C ALA A 11 9.80 -36.17 -12.37
N GLY A 12 8.66 -35.80 -12.98
CA GLY A 12 8.13 -34.43 -13.05
C GLY A 12 8.33 -33.73 -14.39
N GLY A 13 9.13 -34.30 -15.29
CA GLY A 13 9.31 -33.78 -16.65
C GLY A 13 8.00 -33.79 -17.45
N VAL A 14 7.86 -32.84 -18.37
CA VAL A 14 6.68 -32.74 -19.25
C VAL A 14 7.14 -32.63 -20.71
N ARG A 15 6.66 -33.53 -21.55
CA ARG A 15 6.86 -33.44 -23.00
C ARG A 15 5.62 -32.80 -23.65
N VAL A 16 5.85 -31.77 -24.46
CA VAL A 16 4.80 -31.07 -25.21
C VAL A 16 5.04 -31.28 -26.69
N ARG A 17 4.01 -31.77 -27.39
CA ARG A 17 3.99 -31.95 -28.84
C ARG A 17 2.81 -31.20 -29.44
N LEU A 18 3.06 -30.34 -30.44
CA LEU A 18 2.04 -29.57 -31.14
C LEU A 18 1.97 -29.97 -32.62
N TYR A 19 0.76 -30.08 -33.14
CA TYR A 19 0.43 -30.49 -34.50
C TYR A 19 -0.61 -29.54 -35.11
N ASP A 20 -0.59 -29.38 -36.44
CA ASP A 20 -1.71 -28.76 -37.13
C ASP A 20 -2.91 -29.73 -37.06
N ALA A 21 -4.05 -29.27 -36.56
CA ALA A 21 -5.22 -30.14 -36.41
C ALA A 21 -5.82 -30.58 -37.77
N ARG A 22 -5.41 -29.96 -38.88
CA ARG A 22 -5.82 -30.35 -40.24
C ARG A 22 -5.10 -31.61 -40.72
N ASP A 23 -3.99 -31.97 -40.09
CA ASP A 23 -3.20 -33.12 -40.51
C ASP A 23 -3.84 -34.43 -40.04
N LYS A 24 -4.37 -35.19 -41.00
CA LYS A 24 -4.98 -36.51 -40.77
C LYS A 24 -3.91 -37.60 -40.77
N GLY A 25 -3.19 -37.81 -39.68
CA GLY A 25 -2.32 -38.99 -39.50
C GLY A 25 -0.90 -38.69 -39.02
N ALA A 26 0.08 -39.48 -39.47
CA ALA A 26 1.49 -39.52 -39.07
C ALA A 26 2.31 -38.27 -39.46
N ALA A 27 1.72 -37.08 -39.31
CA ALA A 27 2.44 -35.83 -39.42
C ALA A 27 3.40 -35.67 -38.24
N GLU A 28 4.64 -35.27 -38.52
CA GLU A 28 5.59 -34.88 -37.49
C GLU A 28 5.09 -33.63 -36.76
N PRO A 29 5.28 -33.55 -35.43
CA PRO A 29 4.92 -32.36 -34.68
C PRO A 29 5.78 -31.16 -35.15
N TYR A 30 5.16 -30.01 -35.37
CA TYR A 30 5.92 -28.79 -35.67
C TYR A 30 6.65 -28.24 -34.43
N PHE A 31 6.27 -28.72 -33.25
CA PHE A 31 6.95 -28.43 -31.99
C PHE A 31 6.98 -29.69 -31.13
N ASP A 32 8.17 -30.11 -30.70
CA ASP A 32 8.36 -31.20 -29.74
C ASP A 32 9.47 -30.80 -28.75
N ARG A 33 9.12 -30.70 -27.47
CA ARG A 33 10.09 -30.35 -26.43
C ARG A 33 9.79 -31.07 -25.12
N HIS A 34 10.87 -31.53 -24.48
CA HIS A 34 10.85 -31.99 -23.10
C HIS A 34 11.26 -30.85 -22.17
N PHE A 35 10.52 -30.68 -21.08
CA PHE A 35 10.74 -29.64 -20.07
C PHE A 35 10.98 -30.30 -18.72
N GLU A 36 12.08 -29.93 -18.07
CA GLU A 36 12.44 -30.42 -16.74
C GLU A 36 12.01 -29.43 -15.64
N PRO A 37 11.53 -29.92 -14.49
CA PRO A 37 11.04 -29.08 -13.39
C PRO A 37 12.14 -28.27 -12.71
N ASP A 38 13.42 -28.62 -12.89
CA ASP A 38 14.56 -27.90 -12.31
C ASP A 38 14.93 -26.64 -13.12
N GLU A 39 14.55 -26.59 -14.40
CA GLU A 39 14.83 -25.47 -15.30
C GLU A 39 13.56 -24.70 -15.69
N THR A 40 12.39 -25.36 -15.57
CA THR A 40 11.10 -24.83 -16.00
C THR A 40 10.17 -24.72 -14.80
N SER A 41 9.67 -23.52 -14.52
CA SER A 41 8.67 -23.32 -13.46
C SER A 41 7.23 -23.48 -13.97
N GLU A 42 6.98 -23.16 -15.24
CA GLU A 42 5.64 -23.09 -15.82
C GLU A 42 5.69 -23.26 -17.35
N ILE A 43 4.76 -24.05 -17.88
CA ILE A 43 4.51 -24.22 -19.31
C ILE A 43 3.14 -23.61 -19.64
N ARG A 44 3.08 -22.66 -20.58
CA ARG A 44 1.84 -22.03 -21.05
C ARG A 44 1.62 -22.36 -22.52
N ILE A 45 0.53 -23.07 -22.82
CA ILE A 45 0.17 -23.54 -24.16
C ILE A 45 -1.06 -22.75 -24.61
N TYR A 46 -0.90 -21.91 -25.62
CA TYR A 46 -1.99 -21.12 -26.21
C TYR A 46 -2.42 -21.78 -27.51
N LEU A 47 -3.67 -22.25 -27.57
CA LEU A 47 -4.27 -22.90 -28.74
C LEU A 47 -4.90 -21.88 -29.72
N HIS A 48 -4.97 -20.62 -29.29
CA HIS A 48 -5.41 -19.47 -30.07
C HIS A 48 -6.84 -19.52 -30.59
N GLY A 49 -7.11 -20.12 -31.75
CA GLY A 49 -8.42 -20.02 -32.36
C GLY A 49 -8.71 -21.10 -33.40
N GLY A 50 -9.92 -21.63 -33.33
CA GLY A 50 -10.38 -22.76 -34.13
C GLY A 50 -11.02 -23.83 -33.25
N ALA A 51 -11.24 -25.01 -33.84
CA ALA A 51 -11.64 -26.19 -33.07
C ALA A 51 -10.38 -26.94 -32.63
N ASP A 52 -9.81 -26.52 -31.50
CA ASP A 52 -8.53 -27.01 -31.01
C ASP A 52 -8.70 -28.27 -30.14
N ARG A 53 -7.68 -29.11 -30.09
CA ARG A 53 -7.67 -30.33 -29.26
C ARG A 53 -6.46 -30.36 -28.35
N ALA A 54 -6.65 -30.60 -27.07
CA ALA A 54 -5.55 -30.84 -26.14
C ALA A 54 -5.78 -32.12 -25.35
N THR A 55 -4.75 -32.96 -25.27
CA THR A 55 -4.77 -34.18 -24.46
C THR A 55 -3.59 -34.16 -23.49
N ILE A 56 -3.90 -34.30 -22.20
CA ILE A 56 -2.93 -34.27 -21.10
C ILE A 56 -2.95 -35.64 -20.44
N THR A 57 -1.82 -36.35 -20.45
CA THR A 57 -1.73 -37.74 -19.96
C THR A 57 -0.50 -37.94 -19.06
N GLY A 58 -0.41 -39.11 -18.44
CA GLY A 58 0.75 -39.53 -17.66
C GLY A 58 0.64 -39.21 -16.17
N ARG A 59 1.68 -39.56 -15.42
CA ARG A 59 1.73 -39.43 -13.96
C ARG A 59 3.01 -38.70 -13.58
N ALA A 60 2.90 -37.70 -12.71
CA ALA A 60 4.03 -36.96 -12.18
C ALA A 60 4.04 -36.99 -10.65
N GLU A 61 5.20 -37.29 -10.06
CA GLU A 61 5.41 -37.23 -8.60
C GLU A 61 5.92 -35.86 -8.16
N ARG A 62 6.63 -35.16 -9.06
CA ARG A 62 7.04 -33.76 -8.88
C ARG A 62 6.14 -32.85 -9.72
N PRO A 63 5.60 -31.78 -9.14
CA PRO A 63 4.61 -30.95 -9.82
C PRO A 63 5.30 -29.88 -10.71
N LEU A 64 4.95 -29.87 -12.00
CA LEU A 64 5.30 -28.82 -12.97
C LEU A 64 4.02 -28.17 -13.49
N THR A 65 3.90 -26.83 -13.34
CA THR A 65 2.69 -26.11 -13.71
C THR A 65 2.50 -26.13 -15.22
N VAL A 66 1.38 -26.67 -15.69
CA VAL A 66 0.98 -26.68 -17.11
C VAL A 66 -0.34 -25.92 -17.25
N ARG A 67 -0.36 -24.92 -18.12
CA ARG A 67 -1.55 -24.14 -18.46
C ARG A 67 -1.93 -24.36 -19.92
N VAL A 68 -3.16 -24.79 -20.18
CA VAL A 68 -3.72 -24.92 -21.53
C VAL A 68 -4.79 -23.84 -21.72
N ILE A 69 -4.61 -22.99 -22.72
CA ILE A 69 -5.48 -21.84 -23.03
C ILE A 69 -6.13 -22.06 -24.41
N GLY A 70 -7.40 -22.47 -24.42
CA GLY A 70 -8.17 -22.84 -25.61
C GLY A 70 -8.51 -21.70 -26.57
N GLY A 71 -8.49 -20.44 -26.12
CA GLY A 71 -8.77 -19.32 -27.02
C GLY A 71 -10.22 -19.31 -27.54
N LYS A 72 -10.45 -18.97 -28.82
CA LYS A 72 -11.81 -18.84 -29.42
C LYS A 72 -12.16 -20.05 -30.30
N GLY A 73 -13.31 -20.67 -30.08
CA GLY A 73 -13.86 -21.75 -30.91
C GLY A 73 -14.29 -22.96 -30.07
N ASP A 74 -14.70 -24.04 -30.74
CA ASP A 74 -15.17 -25.27 -30.09
C ASP A 74 -14.00 -26.20 -29.79
N ASN A 75 -13.44 -26.06 -28.60
CA ASN A 75 -12.25 -26.77 -28.18
C ASN A 75 -12.57 -28.05 -27.42
N GLN A 76 -11.77 -29.09 -27.64
CA GLN A 76 -11.83 -30.35 -26.91
C GLN A 76 -10.58 -30.52 -26.07
N ILE A 77 -10.71 -30.40 -24.75
CA ILE A 77 -9.58 -30.54 -23.81
C ILE A 77 -9.83 -31.75 -22.92
N VAL A 78 -8.95 -32.74 -22.98
CA VAL A 78 -9.03 -33.96 -22.19
C VAL A 78 -7.81 -34.03 -21.28
N ASP A 79 -8.01 -34.00 -19.98
CA ASP A 79 -6.97 -34.28 -19.00
C ASP A 79 -7.26 -35.63 -18.34
N SER A 80 -6.33 -36.56 -18.45
CA SER A 80 -6.34 -37.85 -17.74
C SER A 80 -5.05 -38.05 -16.94
N SER A 81 -4.33 -36.96 -16.65
CA SER A 81 -3.09 -37.00 -15.90
C SER A 81 -3.31 -37.04 -14.38
N LEU A 82 -2.32 -37.56 -13.66
CA LEU A 82 -2.27 -37.56 -12.20
C LEU A 82 -1.01 -36.83 -11.72
N VAL A 83 -1.17 -35.80 -10.90
CA VAL A 83 -0.06 -35.04 -10.32
C VAL A 83 -0.13 -35.16 -8.80
N LEU A 84 0.87 -35.82 -8.20
CA LEU A 84 0.91 -35.97 -6.75
C LEU A 84 1.29 -34.63 -6.08
N GLY A 85 0.70 -34.36 -4.92
CA GLY A 85 1.04 -33.22 -4.06
C GLY A 85 0.22 -31.96 -4.28
N ARG A 86 0.10 -31.45 -5.53
CA ARG A 86 -0.67 -30.22 -5.82
C ARG A 86 -1.32 -30.23 -7.20
N ARG A 87 -2.41 -29.47 -7.35
CA ARG A 87 -3.11 -29.25 -8.62
C ARG A 87 -2.33 -28.29 -9.52
N ASP A 88 -1.61 -28.86 -10.47
CA ASP A 88 -0.69 -28.13 -11.35
C ASP A 88 -1.05 -28.19 -12.83
N THR A 89 -2.22 -28.75 -13.17
CA THR A 89 -2.79 -28.62 -14.51
C THR A 89 -3.92 -27.59 -14.47
N HIS A 90 -3.78 -26.51 -15.25
CA HIS A 90 -4.78 -25.45 -15.35
C HIS A 90 -5.31 -25.37 -16.79
N VAL A 91 -6.63 -25.35 -16.94
CA VAL A 91 -7.29 -25.27 -18.25
C VAL A 91 -8.15 -24.01 -18.29
N TYR A 92 -8.06 -23.28 -19.41
CA TYR A 92 -8.78 -22.04 -19.66
C TYR A 92 -9.44 -22.11 -21.02
N ASP A 93 -10.75 -21.97 -21.09
CA ASP A 93 -11.43 -22.06 -22.38
C ASP A 93 -12.76 -21.30 -22.40
N GLN A 94 -13.11 -20.64 -23.51
CA GLN A 94 -14.39 -19.91 -23.63
C GLN A 94 -15.59 -20.80 -23.96
N GLY A 95 -15.34 -22.06 -24.35
CA GLY A 95 -16.24 -22.99 -25.03
C GLY A 95 -17.75 -22.83 -24.79
N ALA A 96 -18.49 -22.92 -25.91
CA ALA A 96 -19.95 -22.98 -25.93
C ALA A 96 -20.41 -24.39 -25.50
N ASP A 97 -20.84 -24.50 -24.25
CA ASP A 97 -21.51 -25.67 -23.66
C ASP A 97 -20.60 -26.87 -23.27
N PRO A 98 -20.65 -27.38 -22.01
CA PRO A 98 -19.66 -28.29 -21.44
C PRO A 98 -19.80 -29.77 -21.84
N HIS A 99 -20.36 -30.10 -23.00
CA HIS A 99 -20.73 -31.48 -23.32
C HIS A 99 -19.55 -32.39 -23.70
N ASP A 100 -18.36 -31.86 -24.05
CA ASP A 100 -17.21 -32.65 -24.53
C ASP A 100 -15.88 -32.39 -23.80
N ILE A 101 -15.92 -32.03 -22.51
CA ILE A 101 -14.70 -31.80 -21.71
C ILE A 101 -14.58 -32.82 -20.59
N THR A 102 -13.52 -33.63 -20.62
CA THR A 102 -13.19 -34.61 -19.57
C THR A 102 -11.95 -34.14 -18.81
N TYR A 103 -12.07 -33.96 -17.51
CA TYR A 103 -10.96 -33.46 -16.68
C TYR A 103 -10.43 -34.55 -15.76
N GLY A 104 -9.12 -34.46 -15.51
CA GLY A 104 -8.45 -35.26 -14.50
C GLY A 104 -8.85 -34.74 -13.12
N ARG A 105 -8.66 -35.57 -12.09
CA ARG A 105 -8.98 -35.19 -10.70
C ARG A 105 -8.31 -33.88 -10.25
N ASP A 106 -7.15 -33.58 -10.82
CA ASP A 106 -6.29 -32.48 -10.40
C ASP A 106 -6.31 -31.26 -11.33
N THR A 107 -7.23 -31.22 -12.31
CA THR A 107 -7.36 -30.10 -13.24
C THR A 107 -8.10 -28.91 -12.62
N LEU A 108 -7.56 -27.70 -12.77
CA LEU A 108 -8.23 -26.44 -12.42
C LEU A 108 -8.76 -25.75 -13.69
N PHE A 109 -10.08 -25.80 -13.90
CA PHE A 109 -10.74 -25.22 -15.08
C PHE A 109 -11.24 -23.77 -14.85
N SER A 110 -11.20 -22.91 -15.88
CA SER A 110 -11.87 -21.60 -15.90
C SER A 110 -12.39 -21.22 -17.27
N ARG A 111 -13.66 -20.79 -17.30
CA ARG A 111 -14.33 -20.29 -18.52
C ARG A 111 -13.95 -18.87 -18.96
N ARG A 112 -13.14 -18.18 -18.16
CA ARG A 112 -12.65 -16.85 -18.48
C ARG A 112 -11.19 -17.00 -18.87
N PRO A 113 -10.80 -17.03 -20.15
CA PRO A 113 -9.39 -17.04 -20.56
C PRO A 113 -8.77 -15.64 -20.53
N GLN A 114 -9.57 -14.58 -20.49
CA GLN A 114 -9.11 -13.18 -20.43
C GLN A 114 -9.24 -12.61 -19.01
N LEU A 115 -8.37 -11.67 -18.62
CA LEU A 115 -8.47 -10.99 -17.34
C LEU A 115 -9.67 -10.07 -17.31
N VAL A 116 -10.37 -10.05 -16.18
CA VAL A 116 -11.40 -9.06 -15.89
C VAL A 116 -10.88 -8.18 -14.76
N SER A 117 -10.50 -6.94 -15.07
CA SER A 117 -10.13 -5.92 -14.09
C SER A 117 -11.22 -4.86 -14.08
N ASP A 118 -11.72 -4.52 -12.88
CA ASP A 118 -12.66 -3.41 -12.68
C ASP A 118 -13.96 -3.44 -13.51
N GLY A 119 -14.35 -4.62 -14.00
CA GLY A 119 -15.56 -4.81 -14.82
C GLY A 119 -15.27 -4.91 -16.30
N ASP A 120 -14.08 -4.48 -16.72
CA ASP A 120 -13.63 -4.53 -18.11
C ASP A 120 -12.72 -5.72 -18.37
N THR A 121 -12.75 -6.17 -19.62
CA THR A 121 -11.84 -7.21 -20.08
C THR A 121 -10.55 -6.55 -20.54
N VAL A 122 -9.51 -6.62 -19.73
CA VAL A 122 -8.20 -6.05 -20.06
C VAL A 122 -7.31 -7.12 -20.70
N PRO A 123 -6.51 -6.77 -21.72
CA PRO A 123 -5.48 -7.67 -22.20
C PRO A 123 -4.58 -8.09 -21.03
N PRO A 124 -4.22 -9.37 -20.91
CA PRO A 124 -3.25 -9.76 -19.91
C PRO A 124 -1.98 -8.94 -20.04
N PRO A 125 -1.48 -8.32 -18.95
CA PRO A 125 -0.18 -7.69 -19.01
C PRO A 125 0.83 -8.75 -19.45
N ARG A 126 1.82 -8.32 -20.22
CA ARG A 126 2.95 -9.19 -20.55
C ARG A 126 3.56 -9.67 -19.23
N ASP A 127 3.92 -10.94 -19.17
CA ASP A 127 4.73 -11.43 -18.06
C ASP A 127 6.13 -10.82 -18.20
N PHE A 128 6.36 -9.71 -17.51
CA PHE A 128 7.65 -9.02 -17.51
C PHE A 128 8.69 -9.72 -16.61
N GLY A 129 8.40 -10.93 -16.12
CA GLY A 129 9.26 -11.69 -15.23
C GLY A 129 9.37 -11.00 -13.87
N SER A 130 10.49 -10.33 -13.61
CA SER A 130 10.72 -9.59 -12.37
C SER A 130 11.40 -8.26 -12.62
N SER A 131 11.04 -7.25 -11.83
CA SER A 131 11.69 -5.95 -11.81
C SER A 131 12.13 -5.60 -10.38
N MET A 132 13.26 -4.89 -10.27
CA MET A 132 13.76 -4.36 -9.00
C MET A 132 14.00 -2.86 -9.18
N LEU A 133 13.41 -2.06 -8.30
CA LEU A 133 13.48 -0.60 -8.32
C LEU A 133 14.06 -0.10 -6.99
N PRO A 134 15.35 0.26 -6.94
CA PRO A 134 15.89 0.98 -5.80
C PRO A 134 15.39 2.43 -5.81
N ALA A 135 15.25 3.02 -4.62
CA ALA A 135 14.83 4.40 -4.49
C ALA A 135 15.44 5.05 -3.23
N LEU A 136 15.68 6.35 -3.33
CA LEU A 136 16.15 7.19 -2.22
C LEU A 136 15.06 8.18 -1.83
N ARG A 137 15.01 8.54 -0.55
CA ARG A 137 14.14 9.57 0.00
C ARG A 137 14.99 10.53 0.81
N LEU A 138 14.77 11.82 0.59
CA LEU A 138 15.33 12.87 1.42
C LEU A 138 14.20 13.83 1.78
N ARG A 139 14.08 14.14 3.07
CA ARG A 139 13.15 15.15 3.56
C ARG A 139 13.74 15.86 4.76
N TYR A 140 13.36 17.11 4.97
CA TYR A 140 13.62 17.84 6.20
C TYR A 140 12.30 18.21 6.85
N ILE A 141 12.15 17.90 8.13
CA ILE A 141 10.98 18.24 8.93
C ILE A 141 11.52 18.81 10.24
N SER A 142 11.06 19.97 10.70
CA SER A 142 11.57 20.60 11.93
C SER A 142 11.63 19.66 13.15
N ASP A 143 10.70 18.71 13.26
CA ASP A 143 10.66 17.75 14.38
C ASP A 143 11.59 16.54 14.22
N LEU A 144 11.86 16.12 12.99
CA LEU A 144 12.69 14.94 12.69
C LEU A 144 14.10 15.29 12.20
N GLY A 145 14.36 16.57 11.94
CA GLY A 145 15.55 17.06 11.27
C GLY A 145 15.61 16.58 9.82
N LEU A 146 16.83 16.32 9.34
CA LEU A 146 17.04 15.66 8.05
C LEU A 146 16.71 14.17 8.20
N VAL A 147 15.85 13.67 7.33
CA VAL A 147 15.54 12.25 7.22
C VAL A 147 16.01 11.76 5.87
N PHE A 148 16.98 10.84 5.90
CA PHE A 148 17.44 10.13 4.72
C PHE A 148 16.87 8.73 4.75
N GLY A 149 16.45 8.23 3.58
CA GLY A 149 15.91 6.90 3.43
C GLY A 149 16.38 6.25 2.14
N ALA A 150 16.57 4.94 2.20
CA ALA A 150 16.85 4.10 1.04
C ALA A 150 15.91 2.91 1.08
N GLY A 151 15.48 2.47 -0.09
CA GLY A 151 14.62 1.31 -0.21
C GLY A 151 14.74 0.62 -1.55
N VAL A 152 14.18 -0.58 -1.60
CA VAL A 152 14.08 -1.39 -2.80
C VAL A 152 12.68 -1.95 -2.89
N SER A 153 12.09 -1.87 -4.08
CA SER A 153 10.87 -2.59 -4.43
C SER A 153 11.16 -3.66 -5.47
N THR A 154 10.86 -4.91 -5.15
CA THR A 154 10.97 -6.03 -6.08
C THR A 154 9.56 -6.47 -6.45
N THR A 155 9.27 -6.52 -7.74
CA THR A 155 7.97 -6.94 -8.28
C THR A 155 8.19 -8.17 -9.14
N ARG A 156 7.40 -9.22 -8.93
CA ARG A 156 7.32 -10.37 -9.83
C ARG A 156 5.95 -10.41 -10.48
N TYR A 157 5.96 -10.44 -11.80
CA TYR A 157 4.76 -10.59 -12.61
C TYR A 157 4.41 -12.08 -12.71
N GLY A 158 3.17 -12.36 -13.08
CA GLY A 158 2.73 -13.74 -13.22
C GLY A 158 1.55 -13.86 -14.15
N PHE A 159 1.24 -15.10 -14.49
CA PHE A 159 0.13 -15.40 -15.37
C PHE A 159 -1.18 -14.88 -14.77
N ARG A 160 -1.80 -13.93 -15.46
CA ARG A 160 -3.13 -13.39 -15.11
C ARG A 160 -3.26 -12.93 -13.66
N THR A 161 -2.20 -12.31 -13.16
CA THR A 161 -2.20 -11.53 -11.94
C THR A 161 -2.10 -10.05 -12.31
N TRP A 162 -2.99 -9.24 -11.75
CA TRP A 162 -3.01 -7.80 -11.97
C TRP A 162 -2.93 -7.09 -10.63
N PRO A 163 -2.07 -6.06 -10.47
CA PRO A 163 -1.06 -5.58 -11.44
C PRO A 163 0.21 -6.45 -11.53
N TYR A 164 0.45 -7.31 -10.53
CA TYR A 164 1.61 -8.22 -10.43
C TYR A 164 1.23 -9.46 -9.62
N ALA A 165 2.07 -10.50 -9.57
CA ALA A 165 1.83 -11.69 -8.73
C ALA A 165 2.23 -11.43 -7.27
N TYR A 166 3.43 -10.89 -7.04
CA TYR A 166 3.77 -10.35 -5.74
C TYR A 166 4.72 -9.16 -5.87
N GLN A 167 4.62 -8.24 -4.91
CA GLN A 167 5.54 -7.13 -4.76
C GLN A 167 5.99 -7.06 -3.32
N THR A 168 7.28 -6.87 -3.11
CA THR A 168 7.88 -6.66 -1.80
C THR A 168 8.65 -5.36 -1.82
N SER A 169 8.44 -4.50 -0.84
CA SER A 169 9.23 -3.28 -0.63
C SER A 169 9.86 -3.27 0.74
N ILE A 170 11.14 -2.93 0.82
CA ILE A 170 11.89 -2.73 2.05
C ILE A 170 12.41 -1.30 2.04
N TRP A 171 12.19 -0.57 3.13
CA TRP A 171 12.66 0.80 3.34
C TRP A 171 13.38 0.91 4.67
N ALA A 172 14.52 1.58 4.67
CA ALA A 172 15.24 1.99 5.86
C ALA A 172 15.39 3.52 5.83
N GLU A 173 15.02 4.19 6.93
CA GLU A 173 15.08 5.64 7.09
C GLU A 173 15.81 5.98 8.40
N ARG A 174 16.58 7.07 8.42
CA ARG A 174 17.25 7.58 9.63
C ARG A 174 16.98 9.07 9.73
N GLY A 175 16.57 9.53 10.92
CA GLY A 175 16.31 10.93 11.23
C GLY A 175 17.41 11.51 12.11
N THR A 176 17.87 12.73 11.82
CA THR A 176 18.97 13.36 12.55
C THR A 176 18.56 13.93 13.92
N ALA A 177 17.30 14.35 14.10
CA ALA A 177 16.83 14.88 15.40
C ALA A 177 16.51 13.76 16.43
N PRO A 178 15.80 12.67 16.07
CA PRO A 178 15.73 11.48 16.90
C PRO A 178 17.05 10.72 17.00
N ASN A 179 17.95 10.88 16.01
CA ASN A 179 19.13 10.03 15.85
C ASN A 179 18.78 8.54 15.95
N ASP A 180 17.67 8.17 15.31
CA ASP A 180 17.13 6.82 15.31
C ASP A 180 16.70 6.41 13.89
N THR A 181 16.28 5.16 13.75
CA THR A 181 16.04 4.49 12.47
C THR A 181 14.60 3.97 12.41
N ARG A 182 14.05 3.93 11.20
CA ARG A 182 12.81 3.23 10.86
C ARG A 182 13.10 2.23 9.76
N VAL A 183 12.71 0.98 9.95
CA VAL A 183 12.72 -0.06 8.92
C VAL A 183 11.28 -0.50 8.69
N ALA A 184 10.85 -0.52 7.43
CA ALA A 184 9.53 -0.95 7.03
C ALA A 184 9.62 -1.98 5.90
N ILE A 185 8.83 -3.05 6.03
CA ILE A 185 8.68 -4.10 5.03
C ILE A 185 7.20 -4.17 4.68
N ALA A 186 6.88 -4.10 3.39
CA ALA A 186 5.55 -4.36 2.89
C ALA A 186 5.62 -5.43 1.81
N ALA A 187 4.70 -6.39 1.85
CA ALA A 187 4.54 -7.39 0.81
C ALA A 187 3.06 -7.49 0.40
N ASP A 188 2.81 -7.63 -0.90
CA ASP A 188 1.50 -7.73 -1.50
C ASP A 188 1.48 -8.96 -2.40
N PHE A 189 0.63 -9.94 -2.07
CA PHE A 189 0.52 -11.23 -2.75
C PHE A 189 -0.84 -11.34 -3.44
N ASN A 190 -0.83 -11.12 -4.75
CA ASN A 190 -2.00 -11.26 -5.59
C ASN A 190 -2.12 -12.70 -6.10
N ARG A 191 -3.36 -13.18 -6.16
CA ARG A 191 -3.66 -14.52 -6.70
C ARG A 191 -4.27 -14.40 -8.08
N GLU A 192 -4.02 -15.43 -8.88
CA GLU A 192 -4.68 -15.59 -10.16
C GLU A 192 -6.21 -15.57 -9.96
N ARG A 193 -6.93 -14.75 -10.74
CA ARG A 193 -8.40 -14.69 -10.80
C ARG A 193 -9.14 -14.14 -9.57
N HIS A 194 -8.46 -13.68 -8.52
CA HIS A 194 -9.12 -13.16 -7.31
C HIS A 194 -8.89 -11.65 -7.13
N ARG A 195 -9.96 -10.92 -6.81
CA ARG A 195 -9.87 -9.49 -6.40
C ARG A 195 -9.44 -9.31 -4.96
N THR A 196 -9.37 -10.41 -4.21
CA THR A 196 -8.90 -10.45 -2.83
C THR A 196 -7.48 -11.00 -2.81
N HIS A 197 -6.59 -10.27 -2.17
CA HIS A 197 -5.16 -10.56 -2.07
C HIS A 197 -4.69 -10.42 -0.63
N LEU A 198 -3.55 -11.03 -0.32
CA LEU A 198 -2.97 -10.98 1.03
C LEU A 198 -1.92 -9.87 1.04
N GLN A 199 -1.93 -9.04 2.07
CA GLN A 199 -0.85 -8.08 2.32
C GLN A 199 -0.21 -8.37 3.67
N MET A 200 1.06 -8.01 3.77
CA MET A 200 1.84 -8.06 4.99
C MET A 200 2.53 -6.72 5.16
N LEU A 201 2.43 -6.12 6.35
CA LEU A 201 3.15 -4.91 6.70
C LEU A 201 3.87 -5.15 8.02
N ALA A 202 5.16 -4.88 8.07
CA ALA A 202 5.97 -4.94 9.27
C ALA A 202 6.79 -3.66 9.39
N GLN A 203 6.85 -3.08 10.57
CA GLN A 203 7.62 -1.85 10.81
C GLN A 203 8.29 -1.91 12.17
N ALA A 204 9.54 -1.48 12.24
CA ALA A 204 10.26 -1.14 13.46
C ALA A 204 10.72 0.32 13.35
N SER A 205 10.41 1.16 14.32
CA SER A 205 10.59 2.61 14.23
C SER A 205 10.95 3.22 15.56
N GLY A 206 12.13 3.83 15.66
CA GLY A 206 12.47 4.76 16.74
C GLY A 206 12.33 6.23 16.33
N LEU A 207 11.81 6.48 15.12
CA LEU A 207 11.55 7.84 14.61
C LEU A 207 10.24 8.44 15.15
N ASP A 208 9.48 7.68 15.95
CA ASP A 208 8.20 8.13 16.49
C ASP A 208 8.48 9.01 17.71
N VAL A 209 8.61 10.30 17.45
CA VAL A 209 8.79 11.31 18.50
C VAL A 209 7.42 11.73 19.00
N ILE A 210 7.14 11.42 20.27
CA ILE A 210 5.94 11.90 20.96
C ILE A 210 6.37 13.00 21.90
N ARG A 211 5.85 14.21 21.71
CA ARG A 211 5.98 15.27 22.71
C ARG A 211 4.69 15.31 23.51
N TYR A 212 4.68 14.67 24.67
CA TYR A 212 3.45 14.52 25.46
C TYR A 212 3.36 15.62 26.52
N TYR A 213 2.38 16.51 26.38
CA TYR A 213 2.14 17.64 27.27
C TYR A 213 0.97 17.38 28.25
N GLY A 214 0.47 16.13 28.31
CA GLY A 214 -0.77 15.76 28.99
C GLY A 214 -1.97 15.65 28.04
N GLN A 215 -3.09 15.14 28.57
CA GLN A 215 -4.38 15.13 27.86
C GLN A 215 -5.03 16.52 27.93
N GLY A 216 -5.52 17.02 26.79
CA GLY A 216 -6.27 18.27 26.67
C GLY A 216 -5.86 19.15 25.49
N ASN A 217 -6.76 20.04 25.10
CA ASN A 217 -6.61 20.99 23.99
C ASN A 217 -5.84 22.26 24.39
N GLU A 218 -5.72 22.57 25.69
CA GLU A 218 -5.05 23.78 26.21
C GLU A 218 -3.86 23.47 27.15
N THR A 219 -3.20 22.34 26.93
CA THR A 219 -2.02 21.94 27.71
C THR A 219 -0.90 22.98 27.60
N ARG A 220 -0.29 23.34 28.74
CA ARG A 220 0.79 24.33 28.79
C ARG A 220 2.12 23.71 28.41
N ARG A 221 2.92 24.46 27.66
CA ARG A 221 4.32 24.14 27.43
C ARG A 221 5.11 24.43 28.71
N VAL A 222 5.49 23.38 29.43
CA VAL A 222 6.38 23.50 30.61
C VAL A 222 7.80 23.16 30.17
N GLY A 223 8.77 24.00 30.52
CA GLY A 223 10.19 23.83 30.16
C GLY A 223 10.58 24.32 28.76
N HIS A 224 11.88 24.37 28.50
CA HIS A 224 12.47 24.72 27.20
C HIS A 224 12.94 23.47 26.45
N GLY A 225 12.90 23.50 25.11
CA GLY A 225 13.48 22.46 24.26
C GLY A 225 12.75 21.11 24.34
N ASP A 226 13.52 20.03 24.55
CA ASP A 226 13.08 18.63 24.52
C ASP A 226 12.48 18.12 25.83
N PHE A 227 12.13 19.00 26.79
CA PHE A 227 11.64 18.59 28.11
C PHE A 227 10.41 17.66 28.07
N ASN A 228 9.49 17.87 27.12
CA ASN A 228 8.26 17.07 26.99
C ASN A 228 8.41 15.88 26.02
N ARG A 229 9.63 15.60 25.55
CA ARG A 229 9.91 14.61 24.52
C ARG A 229 10.05 13.22 25.14
N VAL A 230 9.22 12.29 24.68
CA VAL A 230 9.31 10.87 25.00
C VAL A 230 9.83 10.13 23.77
N GLU A 231 10.92 9.40 23.95
CA GLU A 231 11.46 8.53 22.92
C GLU A 231 10.64 7.24 22.90
N VAL A 232 10.08 6.90 21.74
CA VAL A 232 9.26 5.69 21.60
C VAL A 232 9.81 4.84 20.46
N SER A 233 10.17 3.61 20.79
CA SER A 233 10.43 2.57 19.79
C SER A 233 9.16 1.77 19.57
N THR A 234 8.62 1.81 18.35
CA THR A 234 7.42 1.05 17.97
C THR A 234 7.77 -0.09 17.03
N TYR A 235 7.10 -1.22 17.22
CA TYR A 235 7.16 -2.40 16.38
C TYR A 235 5.73 -2.77 16.01
N SER A 236 5.45 -2.99 14.75
CA SER A 236 4.11 -3.36 14.30
C SER A 236 4.16 -4.44 13.21
N PHE A 237 3.14 -5.28 13.22
CA PHE A 237 2.92 -6.31 12.23
C PHE A 237 1.43 -6.39 11.88
N GLU A 238 1.12 -6.37 10.60
CA GLU A 238 -0.23 -6.49 10.07
C GLU A 238 -0.27 -7.53 8.94
N LEU A 239 -1.34 -8.32 8.89
CA LEU A 239 -1.56 -9.32 7.85
C LEU A 239 -2.98 -9.22 7.23
N PRO A 240 -3.34 -8.10 6.58
CA PRO A 240 -4.68 -7.90 6.08
C PRO A 240 -4.98 -8.69 4.80
N LEU A 241 -6.22 -9.19 4.72
CA LEU A 241 -6.86 -9.51 3.46
C LEU A 241 -7.34 -8.21 2.83
N ALA A 242 -6.88 -7.94 1.63
CA ALA A 242 -7.18 -6.73 0.88
C ALA A 242 -8.07 -7.08 -0.33
N ARG A 243 -9.02 -6.22 -0.68
CA ARG A 243 -9.91 -6.39 -1.83
C ARG A 243 -9.97 -5.11 -2.64
N ARG A 244 -9.58 -5.20 -3.92
CA ARG A 244 -9.62 -4.07 -4.85
C ARG A 244 -10.96 -4.00 -5.61
N MET A 245 -11.51 -2.79 -5.72
CA MET A 245 -12.78 -2.47 -6.37
C MET A 245 -12.64 -1.14 -7.13
N GLY A 246 -12.07 -1.17 -8.34
CA GLY A 246 -11.72 0.04 -9.08
C GLY A 246 -10.69 0.88 -8.31
N PRO A 247 -10.95 2.18 -8.10
CA PRO A 247 -10.08 3.07 -7.31
C PRO A 247 -10.15 2.79 -5.80
N SER A 248 -11.01 1.86 -5.36
CA SER A 248 -11.19 1.54 -3.95
C SER A 248 -10.40 0.30 -3.52
N LEU A 249 -9.90 0.31 -2.28
CA LEU A 249 -9.22 -0.78 -1.61
C LEU A 249 -9.79 -0.94 -0.20
N LEU A 250 -10.34 -2.12 0.08
CA LEU A 250 -10.78 -2.52 1.42
C LEU A 250 -9.75 -3.48 2.02
N GLN A 251 -9.33 -3.29 3.26
CA GLN A 251 -8.36 -4.14 3.95
C GLN A 251 -8.90 -4.51 5.33
N LEU A 252 -8.86 -5.79 5.69
CA LEU A 252 -9.25 -6.28 7.00
C LEU A 252 -8.25 -7.33 7.47
N GLY A 253 -7.73 -7.19 8.68
CA GLY A 253 -6.92 -8.24 9.28
C GLY A 253 -6.42 -7.95 10.68
N PRO A 254 -5.65 -8.89 11.25
CA PRO A 254 -5.03 -8.74 12.55
C PRO A 254 -3.94 -7.66 12.52
N VAL A 255 -3.78 -6.97 13.65
CA VAL A 255 -2.70 -6.03 13.93
C VAL A 255 -2.06 -6.38 15.27
N LEU A 256 -0.74 -6.38 15.29
CA LEU A 256 0.08 -6.49 16.49
C LEU A 256 0.94 -5.23 16.59
N GLN A 257 0.97 -4.61 17.76
CA GLN A 257 1.82 -3.46 18.04
C GLN A 257 2.51 -3.65 19.39
N TYR A 258 3.79 -3.31 19.44
CA TYR A 258 4.59 -3.28 20.65
C TYR A 258 5.35 -1.98 20.69
N SER A 259 5.29 -1.28 21.81
CA SER A 259 6.00 -0.03 22.03
C SER A 259 6.88 -0.14 23.27
N ARG A 260 8.05 0.46 23.19
CA ARG A 260 8.93 0.71 24.32
C ARG A 260 9.16 2.20 24.44
N THR A 261 8.86 2.77 25.59
CA THR A 261 9.13 4.18 25.88
C THR A 261 10.47 4.30 26.61
N GLY A 262 11.44 5.02 26.03
CA GLY A 262 12.70 5.41 26.66
C GLY A 262 12.60 6.82 27.28
N GLY A 263 13.47 7.11 28.24
CA GLY A 263 13.63 8.45 28.82
C GLY A 263 13.32 8.59 30.32
N ASP A 264 13.95 9.60 30.90
CA ASP A 264 14.14 9.91 32.32
C ASP A 264 12.84 9.91 33.16
N PRO A 265 12.78 9.26 34.35
CA PRO A 265 11.64 9.30 35.28
C PRO A 265 11.18 10.71 35.69
N THR A 266 11.93 11.76 35.34
CA THR A 266 11.61 13.16 35.62
C THR A 266 10.47 13.75 34.78
N LEU A 267 10.18 13.21 33.58
CA LEU A 267 9.05 13.62 32.73
C LEU A 267 7.67 13.31 33.36
N PHE A 268 7.64 12.34 34.27
CA PHE A 268 6.44 11.94 35.02
C PHE A 268 6.47 12.44 36.48
N THR A 269 7.13 13.57 36.76
CA THR A 269 7.31 14.14 38.13
C THR A 269 6.04 14.66 38.81
N THR A 270 4.88 14.06 38.53
CA THR A 270 3.70 14.18 39.37
C THR A 270 2.91 12.88 39.35
N ALA A 271 3.32 11.95 40.22
CA ALA A 271 2.56 10.83 40.80
C ALA A 271 1.89 9.76 39.90
N THR A 272 1.86 9.88 38.56
CA THR A 272 1.20 8.86 37.72
C THR A 272 1.86 8.72 36.36
N ARG A 273 2.49 7.57 36.11
CA ARG A 273 2.86 7.15 34.75
C ARG A 273 1.56 6.93 33.96
N PRO A 274 1.37 7.55 32.78
CA PRO A 274 0.16 7.35 32.01
C PRO A 274 0.03 5.89 31.59
N TYR A 275 -1.21 5.43 31.48
CA TYR A 275 -1.49 4.10 30.96
C TYR A 275 -0.89 3.95 29.56
N GLY A 276 -0.13 2.88 29.30
CA GLY A 276 0.64 2.70 28.07
C GLY A 276 2.13 3.02 28.16
N SER A 277 2.64 3.49 29.30
CA SER A 277 4.07 3.72 29.50
C SER A 277 4.87 2.42 29.72
N GLY A 278 6.14 2.45 29.34
CA GLY A 278 7.08 1.33 29.46
C GLY A 278 7.03 0.42 28.24
N ASP A 279 7.17 -0.89 28.49
CA ASP A 279 6.91 -1.93 27.50
C ASP A 279 5.40 -2.18 27.43
N PHE A 280 4.80 -1.94 26.26
CA PHE A 280 3.36 -2.07 26.07
C PHE A 280 3.04 -2.78 24.77
N GLY A 281 2.35 -3.92 24.87
CA GLY A 281 1.94 -4.71 23.72
C GLY A 281 0.42 -4.76 23.56
N GLN A 282 -0.04 -4.63 22.33
CA GLN A 282 -1.45 -4.71 21.97
C GLN A 282 -1.66 -5.53 20.70
N ALA A 283 -2.77 -6.27 20.68
CA ALA A 283 -3.18 -7.12 19.57
C ALA A 283 -4.65 -6.87 19.29
N GLY A 284 -5.02 -6.73 18.02
CA GLY A 284 -6.38 -6.36 17.63
C GLY A 284 -6.69 -6.67 16.17
N ALA A 285 -7.79 -6.10 15.70
CA ALA A 285 -8.20 -6.14 14.30
C ALA A 285 -8.29 -4.73 13.74
N ARG A 286 -7.92 -4.56 12.47
CA ARG A 286 -7.93 -3.29 11.76
C ARG A 286 -8.66 -3.42 10.43
N LEU A 287 -9.60 -2.51 10.20
CA LEU A 287 -10.32 -2.29 8.95
C LEU A 287 -9.82 -0.98 8.32
N ARG A 288 -9.46 -1.01 7.04
CA ARG A 288 -9.09 0.19 6.28
C ARG A 288 -9.83 0.21 4.95
N PHE A 289 -10.36 1.38 4.59
CA PHE A 289 -10.94 1.66 3.29
C PHE A 289 -10.21 2.85 2.68
N THR A 290 -9.74 2.70 1.45
CA THR A 290 -9.09 3.77 0.68
C THR A 290 -9.79 3.90 -0.65
N LEU A 291 -10.16 5.12 -1.04
CA LEU A 291 -10.58 5.48 -2.38
C LEU A 291 -9.58 6.51 -2.90
N ASP A 292 -8.90 6.24 -4.01
CA ASP A 292 -7.95 7.19 -4.61
C ASP A 292 -8.26 7.37 -6.09
N THR A 293 -8.81 8.54 -6.45
CA THR A 293 -9.11 8.94 -7.83
C THR A 293 -8.22 10.09 -8.29
N ARG A 294 -7.11 10.35 -7.58
CA ARG A 294 -6.20 11.44 -7.92
C ARG A 294 -5.50 11.15 -9.24
N ASP A 295 -5.27 12.20 -10.02
CA ASP A 295 -4.52 12.14 -11.28
C ASP A 295 -3.02 11.85 -11.06
N ASN A 296 -2.46 12.33 -9.95
CA ASN A 296 -1.07 12.08 -9.57
C ASN A 296 -0.92 11.94 -8.05
N ALA A 297 -0.09 11.00 -7.59
CA ALA A 297 0.08 10.76 -6.15
C ALA A 297 0.92 11.81 -5.42
N GLY A 298 1.90 12.43 -6.10
CA GLY A 298 2.90 13.35 -5.50
C GLY A 298 2.58 14.83 -5.70
N ALA A 299 1.95 15.19 -6.81
CA ALA A 299 1.46 16.53 -7.10
C ALA A 299 0.11 16.48 -7.84
N PRO A 300 -0.96 16.05 -7.15
CA PRO A 300 -2.31 15.98 -7.71
C PRO A 300 -2.83 17.37 -8.09
N ARG A 301 -3.57 17.43 -9.20
CA ARG A 301 -4.34 18.62 -9.62
C ARG A 301 -5.83 18.37 -9.59
N HIS A 302 -6.25 17.12 -9.76
CA HIS A 302 -7.65 16.72 -9.80
C HIS A 302 -7.88 15.43 -9.02
N GLY A 303 -9.12 15.26 -8.56
CA GLY A 303 -9.59 14.03 -7.95
C GLY A 303 -9.75 14.10 -6.44
N ILE A 304 -10.06 12.95 -5.85
CA ILE A 304 -10.38 12.79 -4.43
C ILE A 304 -9.56 11.63 -3.89
N ARG A 305 -9.06 11.80 -2.67
CA ARG A 305 -8.56 10.70 -1.85
C ARG A 305 -9.36 10.64 -0.56
N LEU A 306 -10.01 9.52 -0.30
CA LEU A 306 -10.66 9.23 0.96
C LEU A 306 -9.95 8.06 1.62
N PHE A 307 -9.62 8.21 2.89
CA PHE A 307 -9.11 7.15 3.74
C PHE A 307 -9.98 7.08 4.99
N ALA A 308 -10.43 5.88 5.34
CA ALA A 308 -11.17 5.62 6.56
C ALA A 308 -10.60 4.35 7.22
N GLY A 309 -10.40 4.40 8.53
CA GLY A 309 -9.86 3.30 9.31
C GLY A 309 -10.64 3.09 10.59
N ALA A 310 -10.70 1.85 11.04
CA ALA A 310 -11.17 1.49 12.36
C ALA A 310 -10.31 0.37 12.94
N SER A 311 -9.97 0.45 14.22
CA SER A 311 -9.23 -0.59 14.93
C SER A 311 -9.95 -0.93 16.23
N ALA A 312 -9.91 -2.20 16.62
CA ALA A 312 -10.46 -2.67 17.89
C ALA A 312 -9.43 -3.56 18.59
N PHE A 313 -9.20 -3.27 19.87
CA PHE A 313 -8.23 -3.95 20.72
C PHE A 313 -8.96 -4.53 21.93
N PRO A 314 -9.15 -5.86 22.01
CA PRO A 314 -9.66 -6.49 23.21
C PRO A 314 -8.65 -6.38 24.37
N ALA A 315 -9.11 -6.66 25.58
CA ALA A 315 -8.26 -6.81 26.77
C ALA A 315 -7.34 -8.04 26.63
N LEU A 316 -6.24 -7.85 25.90
CA LEU A 316 -5.27 -8.88 25.55
C LEU A 316 -3.86 -8.29 25.63
N TRP A 317 -2.91 -9.09 26.11
CA TRP A 317 -1.52 -8.71 26.29
C TRP A 317 -1.34 -7.61 27.35
N SER A 318 -0.97 -6.37 26.98
CA SER A 318 -0.88 -5.23 27.92
C SER A 318 -2.16 -4.38 27.96
N VAL A 319 -3.16 -4.69 27.13
CA VAL A 319 -4.44 -3.98 27.10
C VAL A 319 -5.31 -4.44 28.29
N ASN A 320 -5.70 -3.52 29.17
CA ASN A 320 -6.46 -3.81 30.39
C ASN A 320 -7.97 -3.84 30.11
N ASP A 321 -8.47 -2.84 29.39
CA ASP A 321 -9.87 -2.72 28.99
C ASP A 321 -9.94 -2.63 27.47
N ALA A 322 -10.98 -3.22 26.88
CA ALA A 322 -11.16 -3.14 25.43
C ALA A 322 -11.39 -1.68 25.00
N PHE A 323 -10.69 -1.27 23.95
CA PHE A 323 -10.87 0.04 23.33
C PHE A 323 -10.96 -0.09 21.81
N ALA A 324 -11.56 0.91 21.18
CA ALA A 324 -11.68 0.99 19.73
C ALA A 324 -11.39 2.41 19.27
N GLU A 325 -10.94 2.54 18.03
CA GLU A 325 -10.73 3.83 17.39
C GLU A 325 -11.26 3.82 15.97
N ALA A 326 -11.70 4.99 15.51
CA ALA A 326 -12.01 5.24 14.12
C ALA A 326 -11.37 6.56 13.71
N HIS A 327 -10.84 6.59 12.50
CA HIS A 327 -10.27 7.79 11.92
C HIS A 327 -10.61 7.87 10.44
N GLY A 328 -10.55 9.07 9.91
CA GLY A 328 -10.73 9.28 8.48
C GLY A 328 -10.16 10.60 8.02
N GLU A 329 -9.82 10.64 6.75
CA GLU A 329 -9.42 11.85 6.05
C GLU A 329 -9.99 11.86 4.63
N VAL A 330 -10.30 13.04 4.14
CA VAL A 330 -10.70 13.30 2.75
C VAL A 330 -9.87 14.45 2.23
N ALA A 331 -9.24 14.23 1.08
CA ALA A 331 -8.51 15.24 0.32
C ALA A 331 -9.17 15.43 -1.06
N THR A 332 -9.29 16.66 -1.53
CA THR A 332 -9.69 16.97 -2.91
C THR A 332 -8.82 18.06 -3.51
N TYR A 333 -8.68 18.02 -4.83
CA TYR A 333 -7.81 18.90 -5.60
C TYR A 333 -8.60 19.49 -6.74
N LEU A 334 -8.68 20.82 -6.75
CA LEU A 334 -9.50 21.59 -7.67
C LEU A 334 -8.57 22.46 -8.54
N GLY A 335 -7.99 21.84 -9.56
CA GLY A 335 -7.22 22.52 -10.60
C GLY A 335 -8.12 23.30 -11.57
N VAL A 336 -7.69 24.49 -11.97
CA VAL A 336 -8.36 25.29 -12.99
C VAL A 336 -7.40 25.59 -14.15
N HIS A 337 -7.91 25.50 -15.38
CA HIS A 337 -7.19 25.92 -16.59
C HIS A 337 -7.28 27.44 -16.74
N ALA A 338 -6.42 28.16 -16.02
CA ALA A 338 -6.33 29.62 -16.00
C ALA A 338 -4.84 30.05 -15.94
N PRO A 339 -4.49 31.34 -16.12
CA PRO A 339 -3.14 31.82 -15.87
C PRO A 339 -2.63 31.37 -14.49
N LEU A 340 -1.36 30.98 -14.43
CA LEU A 340 -0.70 30.37 -13.26
C LEU A 340 -1.23 28.99 -12.85
N GLU A 341 -2.17 28.41 -13.60
CA GLU A 341 -2.67 27.04 -13.39
C GLU A 341 -3.00 26.71 -11.92
N PRO A 342 -3.88 27.51 -11.27
CA PRO A 342 -4.12 27.39 -9.85
C PRO A 342 -4.72 26.03 -9.48
N VAL A 343 -4.26 25.47 -8.36
CA VAL A 343 -4.82 24.27 -7.74
C VAL A 343 -5.15 24.58 -6.30
N LEU A 344 -6.43 24.47 -5.94
CA LEU A 344 -6.86 24.49 -4.54
C LEU A 344 -6.89 23.05 -4.02
N ALA A 345 -6.01 22.73 -3.09
CA ALA A 345 -5.98 21.47 -2.37
C ALA A 345 -6.64 21.65 -1.00
N LEU A 346 -7.65 20.83 -0.71
CA LEU A 346 -8.36 20.84 0.56
C LEU A 346 -8.23 19.46 1.21
N ARG A 347 -7.96 19.42 2.51
CA ARG A 347 -7.96 18.18 3.29
C ARG A 347 -8.68 18.39 4.61
N VAL A 348 -9.45 17.41 5.03
CA VAL A 348 -10.09 17.38 6.35
C VAL A 348 -9.93 15.98 6.92
N GLY A 349 -9.76 15.87 8.23
CA GLY A 349 -9.69 14.58 8.88
C GLY A 349 -9.89 14.65 10.37
N GLY A 350 -9.94 13.47 10.99
CA GLY A 350 -10.13 13.34 12.42
C GLY A 350 -9.99 11.91 12.92
N LYS A 351 -9.92 11.78 14.24
CA LYS A 351 -9.81 10.50 14.96
C LYS A 351 -10.73 10.55 16.18
N LYS A 352 -11.38 9.44 16.52
CA LYS A 352 -12.13 9.25 17.76
C LYS A 352 -11.77 7.90 18.35
N ILE A 353 -11.65 7.85 19.67
CA ILE A 353 -11.32 6.68 20.45
C ILE A 353 -12.42 6.47 21.50
N TRP A 354 -12.76 5.22 21.76
CA TRP A 354 -13.75 4.79 22.75
C TRP A 354 -13.13 3.77 23.69
N GLY A 355 -13.43 3.86 24.98
CA GLY A 355 -12.88 3.00 26.04
C GLY A 355 -11.63 3.59 26.70
N THR A 356 -11.02 2.82 27.61
CA THR A 356 -9.75 3.19 28.26
C THR A 356 -8.60 2.83 27.32
N PHE A 357 -7.89 3.83 26.79
CA PHE A 357 -6.83 3.63 25.80
C PHE A 357 -5.44 4.05 26.33
N PRO A 358 -4.36 3.40 25.89
CA PRO A 358 -3.00 3.83 26.22
C PRO A 358 -2.71 5.20 25.60
N TYR A 359 -1.92 6.05 26.26
CA TYR A 359 -1.68 7.43 25.80
C TYR A 359 -1.05 7.50 24.41
N LEU A 360 -0.29 6.48 24.00
CA LEU A 360 0.29 6.34 22.66
C LEU A 360 -0.78 6.27 21.55
N GLU A 361 -1.99 5.85 21.89
CA GLU A 361 -3.11 5.76 20.96
C GLU A 361 -3.95 7.04 20.89
N SER A 362 -3.63 8.07 21.68
CA SER A 362 -4.41 9.31 21.73
C SER A 362 -4.69 9.90 20.35
N ALA A 363 -5.80 10.63 20.24
CA ALA A 363 -6.14 11.44 19.09
C ALA A 363 -5.24 12.69 19.10
N PHE A 364 -4.03 12.54 18.58
CA PHE A 364 -3.05 13.61 18.55
C PHE A 364 -3.36 14.66 17.48
N LEU A 365 -2.85 15.87 17.71
CA LEU A 365 -2.86 17.00 16.79
C LEU A 365 -1.54 17.78 16.91
N GLY A 366 -0.97 18.20 15.79
CA GLY A 366 0.27 18.95 15.72
C GLY A 366 1.33 18.23 14.90
N GLY A 367 2.03 18.97 14.04
CA GLY A 367 3.17 18.48 13.28
C GLY A 367 2.99 18.62 11.77
N PHE A 368 3.89 18.00 11.01
CA PHE A 368 3.91 18.15 9.55
C PHE A 368 2.74 17.45 8.84
N THR A 369 2.06 16.52 9.52
CA THR A 369 0.97 15.73 8.94
C THR A 369 -0.33 16.49 8.90
N ASP A 370 -0.72 17.19 9.97
CA ASP A 370 -2.08 17.72 10.18
C ASP A 370 -2.09 19.22 10.49
N LEU A 371 -1.37 19.69 11.51
CA LEU A 371 -1.36 21.09 11.93
C LEU A 371 0.09 21.60 11.94
N ARG A 372 0.52 22.10 10.77
CA ARG A 372 1.90 22.60 10.57
C ARG A 372 2.14 23.83 11.45
N GLY A 373 3.40 24.08 11.80
CA GLY A 373 3.73 25.17 12.72
C GLY A 373 3.50 24.84 14.20
N PHE A 374 3.02 23.65 14.58
CA PHE A 374 3.00 23.17 15.96
C PHE A 374 3.93 21.97 16.12
N ASP A 375 4.41 21.71 17.34
CA ASP A 375 5.24 20.53 17.64
C ASP A 375 4.51 19.23 17.27
N GLN A 376 5.25 18.19 16.88
CA GLN A 376 4.65 16.90 16.55
C GLN A 376 3.89 16.34 17.76
N GLN A 377 2.62 15.97 17.55
CA GLN A 377 1.71 15.43 18.57
C GLN A 377 1.50 16.37 19.78
N ARG A 378 1.49 17.69 19.52
CA ARG A 378 1.38 18.75 20.52
C ARG A 378 0.19 18.65 21.48
N PHE A 379 -0.97 18.24 20.97
CA PHE A 379 -2.21 18.11 21.75
C PHE A 379 -2.68 16.65 21.68
N ALA A 380 -3.23 16.15 22.79
CA ALA A 380 -3.66 14.76 22.94
C ALA A 380 -5.06 14.69 23.55
N GLY A 381 -5.89 13.77 23.08
CA GLY A 381 -7.24 13.58 23.60
C GLY A 381 -7.85 12.27 23.12
N ASP A 382 -9.16 12.12 23.35
CA ASP A 382 -9.94 10.98 22.87
C ASP A 382 -10.59 11.25 21.51
N ALA A 383 -10.59 12.50 21.05
CA ALA A 383 -11.01 12.90 19.71
C ALA A 383 -10.14 14.03 19.15
N SER A 384 -9.96 14.08 17.84
CA SER A 384 -9.34 15.20 17.14
C SER A 384 -9.98 15.43 15.78
N ALA A 385 -9.93 16.67 15.31
CA ALA A 385 -10.37 17.07 13.97
C ALA A 385 -9.48 18.19 13.47
N TRP A 386 -9.19 18.19 12.18
CA TRP A 386 -8.34 19.18 11.55
C TRP A 386 -8.74 19.39 10.09
N GLY A 387 -8.35 20.54 9.54
CA GLY A 387 -8.55 20.93 8.16
C GLY A 387 -7.34 21.69 7.63
N ASN A 388 -7.02 21.46 6.37
CA ASN A 388 -5.93 22.08 5.64
C ASN A 388 -6.45 22.63 4.31
N ALA A 389 -6.06 23.86 4.00
CA ALA A 389 -6.22 24.45 2.68
C ALA A 389 -4.85 24.84 2.14
N GLU A 390 -4.56 24.51 0.88
CA GLU A 390 -3.34 24.88 0.20
C GLU A 390 -3.66 25.36 -1.22
N LEU A 391 -3.27 26.59 -1.55
CA LEU A 391 -3.41 27.14 -2.90
C LEU A 391 -2.04 27.09 -3.59
N ARG A 392 -1.95 26.40 -4.71
CA ARG A 392 -0.72 26.21 -5.48
C ARG A 392 -0.82 26.98 -6.80
N LEU A 393 0.24 27.71 -7.15
CA LEU A 393 0.35 28.49 -8.38
C LEU A 393 1.65 28.13 -9.11
N ARG A 394 1.56 27.84 -10.41
CA ARG A 394 2.73 27.69 -11.29
C ARG A 394 3.12 29.07 -11.84
N LEU A 395 4.27 29.58 -11.43
CA LEU A 395 4.72 30.91 -11.82
C LEU A 395 5.35 30.94 -13.21
N ALA A 396 6.24 29.98 -13.50
CA ALA A 396 6.97 29.94 -14.76
C ALA A 396 7.45 28.53 -15.10
N THR A 397 7.80 28.33 -16.37
CA THR A 397 8.58 27.19 -16.84
C THR A 397 9.95 27.70 -17.25
N LEU A 398 10.99 27.23 -16.56
CA LEU A 398 12.38 27.55 -16.84
C LEU A 398 12.97 26.47 -17.73
N ASN A 399 13.51 26.87 -18.88
CA ASN A 399 14.19 25.97 -19.80
C ASN A 399 15.71 26.10 -19.61
N LEU A 400 16.24 25.39 -18.62
CA LEU A 400 17.70 25.24 -18.42
C LEU A 400 18.17 24.03 -19.24
N LEU A 401 18.70 22.99 -18.59
CA LEU A 401 19.04 21.72 -19.25
C LEU A 401 17.81 20.84 -19.52
N LEU A 402 16.84 20.87 -18.60
CA LEU A 402 15.54 20.22 -18.72
C LEU A 402 14.45 21.24 -18.38
N PRO A 403 13.25 21.17 -19.00
CA PRO A 403 12.13 22.02 -18.63
C PRO A 403 11.73 21.79 -17.17
N ALA A 404 11.82 22.85 -16.38
CA ALA A 404 11.48 22.85 -14.95
C ALA A 404 10.34 23.83 -14.69
N ASN A 405 9.24 23.37 -14.10
CA ASN A 405 8.22 24.30 -13.61
C ASN A 405 8.59 24.77 -12.21
N VAL A 406 8.43 26.07 -11.97
CA VAL A 406 8.59 26.68 -10.65
C VAL A 406 7.29 27.34 -10.24
N GLY A 407 6.98 27.27 -8.95
CA GLY A 407 5.76 27.83 -8.41
C GLY A 407 5.84 28.14 -6.94
N ILE A 408 4.75 28.72 -6.45
CA ILE A 408 4.55 29.05 -5.04
C ILE A 408 3.29 28.37 -4.54
N HIS A 409 3.18 28.23 -3.22
CA HIS A 409 1.94 27.84 -2.57
C HIS A 409 1.74 28.58 -1.27
N GLY A 410 0.48 28.81 -0.90
CA GLY A 410 0.06 29.33 0.40
C GLY A 410 -0.76 28.28 1.13
N LEU A 411 -0.68 28.23 2.46
CA LEU A 411 -1.41 27.28 3.29
C LEU A 411 -2.11 27.95 4.47
N ALA A 412 -3.21 27.34 4.89
CA ALA A 412 -3.89 27.60 6.15
C ALA A 412 -4.35 26.27 6.75
N ASP A 413 -3.97 26.04 8.01
CA ASP A 413 -4.29 24.84 8.77
C ASP A 413 -5.08 25.24 10.01
N ALA A 414 -6.05 24.42 10.39
CA ALA A 414 -6.78 24.57 11.64
C ALA A 414 -7.09 23.20 12.25
N GLY A 415 -7.08 23.09 13.56
CA GLY A 415 -7.38 21.83 14.22
C GLY A 415 -7.72 21.98 15.69
N ARG A 416 -8.28 20.90 16.22
CA ARG A 416 -8.71 20.82 17.60
C ARG A 416 -8.68 19.39 18.12
N VAL A 417 -8.44 19.28 19.41
CA VAL A 417 -8.57 18.05 20.20
C VAL A 417 -9.69 18.19 21.24
N TRP A 418 -10.27 17.06 21.62
CA TRP A 418 -11.18 16.94 22.75
C TRP A 418 -10.68 15.85 23.69
N ALA A 419 -10.73 16.13 25.00
CA ALA A 419 -10.48 15.16 26.05
C ALA A 419 -11.66 15.12 27.04
N ALA A 420 -11.87 13.97 27.67
CA ALA A 420 -12.94 13.81 28.66
C ALA A 420 -12.76 14.79 29.84
N GLY A 421 -13.82 15.52 30.19
CA GLY A 421 -13.80 16.51 31.28
C GLY A 421 -13.31 17.90 30.88
N GLU A 422 -12.96 18.14 29.61
CA GLU A 422 -12.53 19.44 29.12
C GLU A 422 -13.69 20.31 28.61
N THR A 423 -13.63 21.63 28.87
CA THR A 423 -14.62 22.62 28.41
C THR A 423 -14.05 23.63 27.41
N SER A 424 -12.81 23.45 26.94
CA SER A 424 -12.16 24.34 25.97
C SER A 424 -13.07 24.56 24.75
N THR A 425 -13.04 25.75 24.16
CA THR A 425 -13.66 26.01 22.84
C THR A 425 -12.63 26.35 21.76
N ARG A 426 -11.32 26.27 22.09
CA ARG A 426 -10.23 26.79 21.27
C ARG A 426 -9.98 25.94 20.02
N TRP A 427 -9.78 26.63 18.90
CA TRP A 427 -9.20 26.07 17.69
C TRP A 427 -7.78 26.59 17.55
N HIS A 428 -6.86 25.71 17.19
CA HIS A 428 -5.48 26.06 16.88
C HIS A 428 -5.34 26.24 15.38
N SER A 429 -4.63 27.28 14.95
CA SER A 429 -4.49 27.61 13.54
C SER A 429 -3.06 27.95 13.19
N ALA A 430 -2.68 27.65 11.97
CA ALA A 430 -1.40 28.03 11.40
C ALA A 430 -1.58 28.48 9.95
N TYR A 431 -0.66 29.31 9.48
CA TYR A 431 -0.64 29.76 8.10
C TYR A 431 0.78 29.79 7.58
N GLY A 432 0.94 29.82 6.27
CA GLY A 432 2.27 29.87 5.70
C GLY A 432 2.28 29.76 4.19
N GLY A 433 3.42 29.35 3.67
CA GLY A 433 3.61 29.21 2.24
C GLY A 433 5.01 28.74 1.90
N GLY A 434 5.24 28.59 0.62
CA GLY A 434 6.47 28.00 0.15
C GLY A 434 6.67 28.12 -1.34
N VAL A 435 7.76 27.51 -1.76
CA VAL A 435 8.12 27.37 -3.17
C VAL A 435 8.13 25.89 -3.52
N TRP A 436 7.87 25.60 -4.78
CA TRP A 436 8.00 24.27 -5.32
C TRP A 436 8.59 24.32 -6.72
N PHE A 437 9.24 23.24 -7.11
CA PHE A 437 9.67 23.04 -8.49
C PHE A 437 9.55 21.59 -8.88
N ASN A 438 9.42 21.32 -10.18
CA ASN A 438 9.47 19.97 -10.73
C ASN A 438 10.19 19.95 -12.08
N VAL A 439 10.83 18.83 -12.39
CA VAL A 439 11.58 18.61 -13.64
C VAL A 439 10.91 17.48 -14.39
N GLU A 440 10.52 17.66 -15.65
CA GLU A 440 9.89 16.57 -16.44
C GLU A 440 8.50 16.12 -15.92
N GLY A 441 7.87 16.88 -15.01
CA GLY A 441 6.46 16.70 -14.64
C GLY A 441 6.17 16.53 -13.13
N PRO A 442 4.90 16.30 -12.74
CA PRO A 442 4.45 16.33 -11.35
C PRO A 442 5.11 15.29 -10.41
N SER A 443 5.60 14.17 -10.95
CA SER A 443 6.22 13.08 -10.18
C SER A 443 7.55 13.44 -9.52
N THR A 444 8.25 14.46 -10.01
CA THR A 444 9.56 14.90 -9.51
C THR A 444 9.47 16.15 -8.65
N THR A 445 8.26 16.53 -8.23
CA THR A 445 8.04 17.75 -7.47
C THR A 445 8.82 17.75 -6.17
N ILE A 446 9.47 18.86 -5.86
CA ILE A 446 10.08 19.16 -4.56
C ILE A 446 9.44 20.43 -4.04
N SER A 447 9.03 20.43 -2.77
CA SER A 447 8.47 21.62 -2.11
C SER A 447 9.27 21.97 -0.85
N ALA A 448 9.41 23.27 -0.62
CA ALA A 448 9.95 23.84 0.60
C ALA A 448 8.90 24.79 1.19
N THR A 449 8.50 24.57 2.43
CA THR A 449 7.36 25.23 3.08
C THR A 449 7.76 25.77 4.44
N LEU A 450 7.31 26.99 4.74
CA LEU A 450 7.30 27.59 6.07
C LEU A 450 5.86 27.65 6.57
N ALA A 451 5.62 27.25 7.81
CA ALA A 451 4.31 27.40 8.46
C ALA A 451 4.49 28.00 9.85
N HIS A 452 3.71 29.03 10.15
CA HIS A 452 3.76 29.80 11.39
C HIS A 452 2.47 29.61 12.20
N SER A 453 2.62 29.43 13.51
CA SER A 453 1.57 29.40 14.50
C SER A 453 1.88 30.38 15.64
N ASP A 454 0.98 30.46 16.62
CA ASP A 454 1.21 31.14 17.89
C ASP A 454 2.32 30.49 18.75
N GLU A 455 2.72 29.26 18.47
CA GLU A 455 3.77 28.56 19.23
C GLU A 455 5.15 28.57 18.55
N ARG A 456 5.22 28.39 17.21
CA ARG A 456 6.49 28.32 16.47
C ARG A 456 6.32 28.51 14.96
N THR A 457 7.46 28.65 14.27
CA THR A 457 7.56 28.51 12.82
C THR A 457 8.25 27.18 12.47
N GLY A 458 7.56 26.33 11.72
CA GLY A 458 8.08 25.07 11.18
C GLY A 458 8.59 25.21 9.74
N VAL A 459 9.61 24.43 9.40
CA VAL A 459 10.24 24.33 8.08
C VAL A 459 10.09 22.90 7.58
N TYR A 460 9.64 22.74 6.34
CA TYR A 460 9.37 21.43 5.73
C TYR A 460 9.90 21.39 4.30
N VAL A 461 10.78 20.44 4.01
CA VAL A 461 11.30 20.18 2.65
C VAL A 461 11.04 18.72 2.29
N ARG A 462 10.39 18.44 1.17
CA ARG A 462 10.02 17.07 0.77
C ARG A 462 9.84 16.91 -0.73
N ALA A 463 9.89 15.66 -1.18
CA ALA A 463 9.33 15.27 -2.47
C ALA A 463 7.78 15.30 -2.41
N GLY A 464 7.16 15.86 -3.45
CA GLY A 464 5.74 16.16 -3.54
C GLY A 464 5.30 17.33 -2.66
N PHE A 465 3.99 17.51 -2.53
CA PHE A 465 3.36 18.45 -1.62
C PHE A 465 2.94 17.80 -0.30
N GLY A 466 2.45 18.60 0.66
CA GLY A 466 1.99 18.19 1.98
C GLY A 466 0.99 17.02 1.94
N PHE A 467 0.05 17.09 1.00
CA PHE A 467 -0.95 16.09 0.70
C PHE A 467 -1.37 16.17 -0.77
#